data_AF-S4MFY2-F1
#
_entry.id   AF-S4MFY2-F1
#
_cell.length_a   1.000
_cell.length_b   1.000
_cell.length_c   1.000
_cell.angle_alpha   90.00
_cell.angle_beta   90.00
_cell.angle_gamma   90.00
#
_symmetry.space_group_name_H-M   'P 1'
#
loop_
_entity.id
_entity.type
_entity.pdbx_description
1 polymer ?
#
loop_
_entity_poly.entity_id
_entity_poly.type
_entity_poly.pdbx_seq_one_letter_code
_entity_poly.pdbx_strand_id
1 'polypeptide(L)'
;MADEERLLLATATAHPADIEQMPWLTADDFTHPLHAGLWQCLTALTRRRAPVHPVTVLWEAQQRGLLTPGIAPTELLALLGTPASSPQYWGERILQRFLLATARQVGHRIEASTDDRATTPYQLIVGSRRALAELSTVRTRWHHATSPTPTPLPARTRATAPPRAPAADHGSPRRPHLPLTRNPPVAGPQKVPATGRMSTPS
;
A
#
# COMPACT_ATOMS: atom_id res chain seq x y z
N MET A 1 9.48 2.77 -26.83
CA MET A 1 9.28 2.20 -25.47
C MET A 1 9.04 3.31 -24.43
N ALA A 2 9.81 4.41 -24.46
CA ALA A 2 9.58 5.57 -23.59
C ALA A 2 8.21 6.24 -23.79
N ASP A 3 7.60 6.10 -24.96
CA ASP A 3 6.37 6.84 -25.29
C ASP A 3 5.15 6.38 -24.51
N GLU A 4 5.03 5.09 -24.17
CA GLU A 4 3.92 4.61 -23.33
C GLU A 4 3.97 5.24 -21.93
N GLU A 5 5.17 5.33 -21.34
CA GLU A 5 5.39 5.97 -20.04
C GLU A 5 5.10 7.47 -20.10
N ARG A 6 5.51 8.15 -21.17
CA ARG A 6 5.20 9.57 -21.39
C ARG A 6 3.71 9.79 -21.53
N LEU A 7 3.02 8.97 -22.33
CA LEU A 7 1.58 9.05 -22.56
C LEU A 7 0.81 8.78 -21.27
N LEU A 8 1.22 7.80 -20.47
CA LEU A 8 0.66 7.58 -19.13
C LEU A 8 0.83 8.85 -18.26
N LEU A 9 2.03 9.40 -18.16
CA LEU A 9 2.29 10.56 -17.29
C LEU A 9 1.49 11.80 -17.73
N ALA A 10 1.38 12.05 -19.03
CA ALA A 10 0.58 13.14 -19.56
C ALA A 10 -0.93 12.94 -19.29
N THR A 11 -1.46 11.74 -19.58
CA THR A 11 -2.87 11.41 -19.33
C THR A 11 -3.23 11.42 -17.86
N ALA A 12 -2.36 10.89 -17.00
CA ALA A 12 -2.54 10.91 -15.54
C ALA A 12 -2.50 12.34 -14.97
N THR A 13 -1.73 13.24 -15.59
CA THR A 13 -1.73 14.66 -15.22
C THR A 13 -3.02 15.36 -15.62
N ALA A 14 -3.62 14.99 -16.76
CA ALA A 14 -4.91 15.52 -17.22
C ALA A 14 -6.11 14.93 -16.47
N HIS A 15 -6.03 13.66 -16.08
CA HIS A 15 -7.08 12.89 -15.41
C HIS A 15 -6.57 12.31 -14.07
N PRO A 16 -6.29 13.14 -13.06
CA PRO A 16 -5.68 12.68 -11.80
C PRO A 16 -6.58 11.75 -10.98
N ALA A 17 -7.91 11.79 -11.20
CA ALA A 17 -8.87 10.91 -10.55
C ALA A 17 -8.68 9.43 -10.98
N ASP A 18 -8.20 9.19 -12.19
CA ASP A 18 -7.96 7.83 -12.69
C ASP A 18 -6.77 7.15 -12.00
N ILE A 19 -5.83 7.94 -11.45
CA ILE A 19 -4.69 7.42 -10.67
C ILE A 19 -5.18 6.63 -9.45
N GLU A 20 -6.30 7.02 -8.84
CA GLU A 20 -6.86 6.31 -7.67
C GLU A 20 -7.34 4.90 -8.03
N GLN A 21 -7.67 4.65 -9.30
CA GLN A 21 -8.09 3.34 -9.81
C GLN A 21 -6.89 2.44 -10.16
N MET A 22 -5.66 2.94 -10.03
CA MET A 22 -4.43 2.26 -10.43
C MET A 22 -3.49 1.92 -9.25
N PRO A 23 -3.96 1.41 -8.10
CA PRO A 23 -3.08 1.05 -6.98
C PRO A 23 -2.15 -0.13 -7.30
N TRP A 24 -2.42 -0.84 -8.39
CA TRP A 24 -1.64 -1.97 -8.90
C TRP A 24 -0.39 -1.54 -9.67
N LEU A 25 -0.27 -0.26 -10.08
CA LEU A 25 0.90 0.27 -10.79
C LEU A 25 1.87 0.95 -9.83
N THR A 26 3.13 0.54 -9.87
CA THR A 26 4.20 1.04 -9.02
C THR A 26 5.30 1.74 -9.81
N ALA A 27 6.10 2.54 -9.13
CA ALA A 27 7.23 3.23 -9.76
C ALA A 27 8.28 2.28 -10.33
N ASP A 28 8.42 1.08 -9.75
CA ASP A 28 9.38 0.06 -10.18
C ASP A 28 9.04 -0.56 -11.55
N ASP A 29 7.79 -0.40 -12.01
CA ASP A 29 7.35 -0.93 -13.31
C ASP A 29 7.86 -0.06 -14.48
N PHE A 30 8.33 1.15 -14.20
CA PHE A 30 8.90 2.08 -15.17
C PHE A 30 10.36 1.76 -15.45
N THR A 31 10.77 1.90 -16.72
CA THR A 31 12.16 1.70 -17.15
C THR A 31 12.99 2.97 -17.00
N HIS A 32 12.39 4.15 -17.12
CA HIS A 32 13.12 5.42 -16.96
C HIS A 32 13.00 5.91 -15.51
N PRO A 33 14.11 6.11 -14.79
CA PRO A 33 14.09 6.60 -13.40
C PRO A 33 13.35 7.93 -13.23
N LEU A 34 13.45 8.82 -14.22
CA LEU A 34 12.70 10.07 -14.23
C LEU A 34 11.18 9.83 -14.28
N HIS A 35 10.72 8.92 -15.14
CA HIS A 35 9.30 8.61 -15.25
C HIS A 35 8.76 7.93 -13.99
N ALA A 36 9.55 7.03 -13.39
CA ALA A 36 9.26 6.44 -12.09
C ALA A 36 9.09 7.52 -11.01
N GLY A 37 10.01 8.48 -10.95
CA GLY A 37 9.94 9.62 -10.04
C GLY A 37 8.71 10.51 -10.28
N LEU A 38 8.38 10.80 -11.54
CA LEU A 38 7.19 11.58 -11.90
C LEU A 38 5.90 10.86 -11.51
N TRP A 39 5.83 9.54 -11.69
CA TRP A 39 4.71 8.73 -11.21
C TRP A 39 4.56 8.79 -9.69
N GLN A 40 5.67 8.76 -8.94
CA GLN A 40 5.65 8.95 -7.49
C GLN A 40 5.20 10.36 -7.07
N CYS A 41 5.54 11.40 -7.84
CA CYS A 41 5.05 12.76 -7.61
C CYS A 41 3.53 12.83 -7.81
N LEU A 42 3.03 12.31 -8.94
CA LEU A 42 1.61 12.28 -9.28
C LEU A 42 0.79 11.53 -8.24
N THR A 43 1.18 10.30 -7.92
CA THR A 43 0.49 9.47 -6.91
C THR A 43 0.54 10.09 -5.51
N ALA A 44 1.61 10.82 -5.15
CA ALA A 44 1.66 11.54 -3.88
C ALA A 44 0.74 12.78 -3.87
N LEU A 45 0.70 13.54 -4.95
CA LEU A 45 -0.20 14.69 -5.14
C LEU A 45 -1.67 14.26 -5.07
N THR A 46 -2.04 13.19 -5.77
CA THR A 46 -3.41 12.65 -5.74
C THR A 46 -3.78 12.15 -4.35
N ARG A 47 -2.90 11.37 -3.68
CA ARG A 47 -3.16 10.86 -2.32
C ARG A 47 -3.38 11.97 -1.29
N ARG A 48 -2.67 13.10 -1.41
CA ARG A 48 -2.85 14.26 -0.51
C ARG A 48 -3.96 15.22 -0.98
N ARG A 49 -4.70 14.86 -2.04
CA ARG A 49 -5.75 15.68 -2.68
C ARG A 49 -5.26 17.09 -3.04
N ALA A 50 -3.98 17.20 -3.42
CA ALA A 50 -3.42 18.45 -3.91
C ALA A 50 -3.75 18.65 -5.40
N PRO A 51 -3.79 19.90 -5.89
CA PRO A 51 -3.99 20.18 -7.31
C PRO A 51 -2.92 19.49 -8.18
N VAL A 52 -3.35 18.70 -9.15
CA VAL A 52 -2.46 18.03 -10.11
C VAL A 52 -2.51 18.81 -11.42
N HIS A 53 -1.42 19.53 -11.71
CA HIS A 53 -1.19 20.23 -12.97
C HIS A 53 0.29 20.13 -13.35
N PRO A 54 0.67 20.26 -14.64
CA PRO A 54 2.06 20.11 -15.07
C PRO A 54 3.07 20.95 -14.30
N VAL A 55 2.72 22.20 -13.98
CA VAL A 55 3.57 23.10 -13.17
C VAL A 55 3.72 22.60 -11.73
N THR A 56 2.65 22.09 -11.12
CA THR A 56 2.71 21.53 -9.76
C THR A 56 3.55 20.25 -9.72
N VAL A 57 3.45 19.41 -10.75
CA VAL A 57 4.26 18.19 -10.89
C VAL A 57 5.73 18.54 -11.07
N LEU A 58 6.04 19.54 -11.90
CA LEU A 58 7.40 20.07 -12.06
C LEU A 58 7.97 20.56 -10.72
N TRP A 59 7.19 21.34 -9.97
CA TRP A 59 7.60 21.83 -8.65
C TRP A 59 7.87 20.67 -7.67
N GLU A 60 6.98 19.69 -7.60
CA GLU A 60 7.18 18.51 -6.75
C GLU A 60 8.42 17.70 -7.19
N ALA A 61 8.64 17.56 -8.49
CA ALA A 61 9.80 16.87 -9.04
C ALA A 61 11.11 17.59 -8.68
N GLN A 62 11.11 18.92 -8.71
CA GLN A 62 12.26 19.72 -8.27
C GLN A 62 12.53 19.54 -6.78
N GLN A 63 11.50 19.60 -5.93
CA GLN A 63 11.65 19.42 -4.48
C GLN A 63 12.19 18.04 -4.12
N ARG A 64 11.94 17.03 -4.95
CA ARG A 64 12.46 15.66 -4.78
C ARG A 64 13.83 15.43 -5.43
N GLY A 65 14.43 16.46 -6.04
CA GLY A 65 15.73 16.33 -6.71
C GLY A 65 15.69 15.47 -7.98
N LEU A 66 14.53 15.31 -8.63
CA LEU A 66 14.41 14.54 -9.87
C LEU A 66 14.96 15.29 -11.10
N LEU A 67 15.09 16.62 -11.00
CA LEU A 67 15.64 17.45 -12.06
C LEU A 67 17.17 17.43 -11.96
N THR A 68 17.80 16.60 -12.80
CA THR A 68 19.25 16.68 -13.04
C THR A 68 19.56 17.83 -14.00
N PRO A 69 20.81 18.35 -14.03
CA PRO A 69 21.18 19.49 -14.87
C PRO A 69 20.91 19.32 -16.37
N GLY A 70 20.67 18.08 -16.84
CA GLY A 70 20.36 17.76 -18.23
C GLY A 70 18.86 17.70 -18.58
N ILE A 71 17.95 17.95 -17.64
CA ILE A 71 16.50 17.94 -17.90
C ILE A 71 16.00 19.39 -17.89
N ALA A 72 15.65 19.91 -19.06
CA ALA A 72 15.09 21.25 -19.14
C ALA A 72 13.65 21.25 -18.58
N PRO A 73 13.27 22.20 -17.71
CA PRO A 73 11.90 22.32 -17.19
C PRO A 73 10.83 22.37 -18.30
N THR A 74 11.16 23.01 -19.42
CA THR A 74 10.29 23.10 -20.60
C THR A 74 10.04 21.74 -21.25
N GLU A 75 11.04 20.86 -21.28
CA GLU A 75 10.89 19.50 -21.83
C GLU A 75 9.96 18.65 -20.95
N LEU A 76 10.05 18.81 -19.63
CA LEU A 76 9.16 18.14 -18.69
C LEU A 76 7.71 18.64 -18.85
N LEU A 77 7.52 19.95 -18.98
CA LEU A 77 6.19 20.51 -19.25
C LEU A 77 5.62 20.02 -20.58
N ALA A 78 6.44 19.94 -21.63
CA ALA A 78 6.03 19.39 -22.92
C ALA A 78 5.65 17.90 -22.82
N LEU A 79 6.40 17.12 -22.04
CA LEU A 79 6.11 15.71 -21.77
C LEU A 79 4.74 15.53 -21.10
N LEU A 80 4.42 16.37 -20.11
CA LEU A 80 3.14 16.30 -19.39
C LEU A 80 1.96 16.94 -20.14
N GLY A 81 2.24 17.77 -21.15
CA GLY A 81 1.23 18.60 -21.82
C GLY A 81 0.44 17.93 -22.93
N THR A 82 0.76 16.68 -23.30
CA THR A 82 0.14 16.00 -24.46
C THR A 82 -0.66 14.76 -24.02
N PRO A 83 -1.87 14.90 -23.47
CA PRO A 83 -2.66 13.77 -23.01
C PRO A 83 -3.23 12.96 -24.18
N ALA A 84 -3.26 11.64 -24.00
CA ALA A 84 -4.01 10.67 -24.80
C ALA A 84 -5.34 10.29 -24.12
N SER A 85 -6.00 9.22 -24.59
CA SER A 85 -7.37 8.88 -24.19
C SER A 85 -7.53 8.25 -22.81
N SER A 86 -6.70 7.26 -22.43
CA SER A 86 -6.92 6.50 -21.18
C SER A 86 -5.61 6.22 -20.43
N PRO A 87 -5.44 6.71 -19.19
CA PRO A 87 -4.29 6.38 -18.35
C PRO A 87 -4.27 4.91 -17.94
N GLN A 88 -5.41 4.28 -17.69
CA GLN A 88 -5.49 2.85 -17.34
C GLN A 88 -4.93 1.97 -18.46
N TYR A 89 -5.29 2.25 -19.72
CA TYR A 89 -4.76 1.52 -20.89
C TYR A 89 -3.23 1.57 -20.95
N TRP A 90 -2.63 2.75 -20.74
CA TRP A 90 -1.17 2.89 -20.76
C TRP A 90 -0.50 2.23 -19.54
N GLY A 91 -1.13 2.31 -18.37
CA GLY A 91 -0.68 1.59 -17.18
C GLY A 91 -0.68 0.08 -17.36
N GLU A 92 -1.72 -0.48 -17.98
CA GLU A 92 -1.79 -1.91 -18.30
C GLU A 92 -0.65 -2.31 -19.23
N ARG A 93 -0.38 -1.55 -20.30
CA ARG A 93 0.74 -1.84 -21.20
C ARG A 93 2.10 -1.85 -20.48
N ILE A 94 2.32 -0.88 -19.59
CA ILE A 94 3.56 -0.80 -18.79
C ILE A 94 3.67 -2.02 -17.87
N LEU A 95 2.59 -2.39 -17.17
CA LEU A 95 2.59 -3.55 -16.28
C LEU A 95 2.75 -4.87 -17.04
N GLN A 96 2.13 -5.02 -18.21
CA GLN A 96 2.30 -6.19 -19.07
C GLN A 96 3.77 -6.34 -19.50
N ARG A 97 4.38 -5.24 -19.92
CA ARG A 97 5.79 -5.19 -20.30
C ARG A 97 6.69 -5.57 -19.12
N PHE A 98 6.44 -4.99 -17.95
CA PHE A 98 7.18 -5.31 -16.74
C PHE A 98 7.04 -6.80 -16.38
N LEU A 99 5.82 -7.35 -16.43
CA LEU A 99 5.56 -8.78 -16.19
C LEU A 99 6.39 -9.68 -17.11
N LEU A 100 6.43 -9.38 -18.42
CA LEU A 100 7.22 -10.15 -19.37
C LEU A 100 8.73 -10.00 -19.13
N ALA A 101 9.19 -8.81 -18.74
CA ALA A 101 10.58 -8.57 -18.37
C ALA A 101 10.97 -9.35 -17.10
N THR A 102 10.14 -9.34 -16.06
CA THR A 102 10.32 -10.14 -14.84
C THR A 102 10.34 -11.63 -15.15
N ALA A 103 9.42 -12.12 -15.99
CA ALA A 103 9.40 -13.53 -16.39
C ALA A 103 10.70 -13.96 -17.07
N ARG A 104 11.22 -13.13 -17.99
CA ARG A 104 12.53 -13.36 -18.63
C ARG A 104 13.66 -13.36 -17.61
N GLN A 105 13.68 -12.39 -16.70
CA GLN A 105 14.72 -12.28 -15.67
C GLN A 105 14.73 -13.49 -14.72
N VAL A 106 13.54 -13.95 -14.31
CA VAL A 106 13.39 -15.15 -13.47
C VAL A 106 13.90 -16.39 -14.21
N GLY A 107 13.58 -16.52 -15.51
CA GLY A 107 14.10 -17.61 -16.36
C GLY A 107 15.63 -17.64 -16.37
N HIS A 108 16.27 -16.52 -16.71
CA HIS A 108 17.73 -16.42 -16.72
C HIS A 108 18.37 -16.69 -15.37
N ARG A 109 17.72 -16.29 -14.27
CA ARG A 109 18.24 -16.56 -12.92
C ARG A 109 18.23 -18.05 -12.59
N ILE A 110 17.18 -18.77 -12.99
CA ILE A 110 17.08 -20.23 -12.78
C ILE A 110 18.12 -20.94 -13.65
N GLU A 111 18.24 -20.56 -14.92
CA GLU A 111 19.24 -21.08 -15.86
C GLU A 111 20.68 -20.87 -15.35
N ALA A 112 21.03 -19.66 -14.91
CA ALA A 112 22.33 -19.38 -14.33
C ALA A 112 22.61 -20.22 -13.06
N SER A 113 21.57 -20.54 -12.28
CA SER A 113 21.70 -21.41 -11.11
C SER A 113 21.87 -22.89 -11.49
N THR A 114 21.36 -23.33 -12.63
CA THR A 114 21.54 -24.71 -13.11
C THR A 114 22.89 -24.92 -13.79
N ASP A 115 23.43 -23.87 -14.41
CA ASP A 115 24.73 -23.93 -15.09
C ASP A 115 25.92 -23.82 -14.12
N ASP A 116 25.69 -23.25 -12.93
CA ASP A 116 26.72 -23.13 -11.89
C ASP A 116 26.95 -24.47 -11.16
N ARG A 117 28.13 -25.06 -11.39
CA ARG A 117 28.55 -26.31 -10.75
C ARG A 117 28.69 -26.21 -9.22
N ALA A 118 28.82 -25.00 -8.67
CA ALA A 118 28.88 -24.79 -7.22
C ALA A 118 27.49 -24.76 -6.56
N THR A 119 26.42 -24.62 -7.36
CA THR A 119 25.05 -24.54 -6.84
C THR A 119 24.59 -25.91 -6.34
N THR A 120 24.28 -25.98 -5.05
CA THR A 120 23.73 -27.20 -4.44
C THR A 120 22.26 -27.39 -4.87
N PRO A 121 21.75 -28.64 -4.92
CA PRO A 121 20.34 -28.89 -5.23
C PRO A 121 19.36 -28.15 -4.31
N TYR A 122 19.71 -28.01 -3.03
CA TYR A 122 18.91 -27.25 -2.07
C TYR A 122 18.84 -25.75 -2.43
N GLN A 123 19.97 -25.13 -2.76
CA GLN A 123 20.03 -23.73 -3.18
C GLN A 123 19.25 -23.50 -4.48
N LEU A 124 19.33 -24.44 -5.43
CA LEU A 124 18.55 -24.37 -6.67
C LEU A 124 17.05 -24.34 -6.38
N ILE A 125 16.55 -25.25 -5.53
CA ILE A 125 15.12 -25.32 -5.19
C ILE A 125 14.66 -24.04 -4.46
N VAL A 126 15.40 -23.62 -3.44
CA VAL A 126 15.03 -22.43 -2.64
C VAL A 126 15.12 -21.15 -3.48
N GLY A 127 16.19 -21.01 -4.27
CA GLY A 127 16.40 -19.87 -5.17
C GLY A 127 15.33 -19.77 -6.25
N SER A 128 14.97 -20.89 -6.88
CA SER A 128 13.91 -20.96 -7.90
C SER A 128 12.54 -20.60 -7.33
N ARG A 129 12.19 -21.13 -6.15
CA ARG A 129 10.94 -20.77 -5.47
C ARG A 129 10.86 -19.28 -5.16
N ARG A 130 11.96 -18.69 -4.68
CA ARG A 130 12.03 -17.25 -4.40
C ARG A 130 11.87 -16.42 -5.67
N ALA A 131 12.55 -16.79 -6.75
CA ALA A 131 12.45 -16.10 -8.03
C ALA A 131 11.02 -16.19 -8.61
N LEU A 132 10.37 -17.36 -8.51
CA LEU A 132 8.99 -17.54 -8.95
C LEU A 132 7.96 -16.79 -8.09
N ALA A 133 8.26 -16.60 -6.80
CA ALA A 133 7.41 -15.79 -5.92
C ALA A 133 7.38 -14.31 -6.36
N GLU A 134 8.51 -13.76 -6.80
CA GLU A 134 8.57 -12.41 -7.38
C GLU A 134 7.67 -12.28 -8.61
N LEU A 135 7.76 -13.22 -9.56
CA LEU A 135 6.90 -13.25 -10.73
C LEU A 135 5.41 -13.38 -10.37
N SER A 136 5.10 -14.17 -9.34
CA SER A 136 3.74 -14.36 -8.87
C SER A 136 3.15 -13.07 -8.27
N THR A 137 3.95 -12.24 -7.59
CA THR A 137 3.53 -10.92 -7.11
C THR A 137 3.12 -10.01 -8.27
N VAL A 138 3.94 -9.97 -9.34
CA VAL A 138 3.62 -9.15 -10.54
C VAL A 138 2.38 -9.67 -11.24
N ARG A 139 2.22 -11.00 -11.34
CA ARG A 139 1.03 -11.63 -11.92
C ARG A 139 -0.25 -11.28 -11.15
N THR A 140 -0.20 -11.24 -9.81
CA THR A 140 -1.35 -10.84 -9.00
C THR A 140 -1.76 -9.39 -9.26
N ARG A 141 -0.78 -8.48 -9.42
CA ARG A 141 -1.06 -7.09 -9.82
C ARG A 141 -1.66 -7.00 -11.22
N TRP A 142 -1.16 -7.79 -12.17
CA TRP A 142 -1.71 -7.86 -13.52
C TRP A 142 -3.17 -8.32 -13.53
N HIS A 143 -3.50 -9.33 -12.72
CA HIS A 143 -4.88 -9.75 -12.54
C HIS A 143 -5.75 -8.65 -11.93
N HIS A 144 -5.25 -7.90 -10.94
CA HIS A 144 -5.98 -6.75 -10.39
C HIS A 144 -6.21 -5.63 -11.42
N ALA A 145 -5.25 -5.41 -12.31
CA ALA A 145 -5.37 -4.38 -13.35
C ALA A 145 -6.41 -4.74 -14.41
N THR A 146 -6.48 -6.02 -14.79
CA THR A 146 -7.29 -6.49 -15.93
C THR A 146 -8.60 -7.17 -15.54
N SER A 147 -8.80 -7.44 -14.25
CA SER A 147 -10.08 -7.97 -13.77
C SER A 147 -11.15 -6.88 -13.86
N PRO A 148 -12.29 -7.14 -14.50
CA PRO A 148 -13.40 -6.19 -14.50
C PRO A 148 -13.80 -5.91 -13.05
N THR A 149 -13.94 -4.62 -12.72
CA THR A 149 -14.41 -4.21 -11.38
C THR A 149 -15.74 -4.92 -11.12
N PRO A 150 -15.87 -5.72 -10.04
CA PRO A 150 -17.11 -6.45 -9.79
C PRO A 150 -18.23 -5.43 -9.60
N THR A 151 -19.21 -5.45 -10.51
CA THR A 151 -20.45 -4.68 -10.38
C THR A 151 -21.07 -5.05 -9.03
N PRO A 152 -21.31 -4.09 -8.12
CA PRO A 152 -21.93 -4.43 -6.84
C PRO A 152 -23.30 -5.03 -7.11
N LEU A 153 -23.48 -6.31 -6.74
CA LEU A 153 -24.80 -6.93 -6.75
C LEU A 153 -25.72 -6.08 -5.85
N PRO A 154 -26.94 -5.74 -6.30
CA PRO A 154 -27.88 -5.01 -5.46
C PRO A 154 -28.06 -5.76 -4.15
N ALA A 155 -27.89 -5.05 -3.04
CA ALA A 155 -28.05 -5.58 -1.69
C ALA A 155 -29.41 -6.28 -1.61
N ARG A 156 -29.40 -7.60 -1.49
CA ARG A 156 -30.61 -8.38 -1.28
C ARG A 156 -31.19 -7.89 0.05
N THR A 157 -32.26 -7.11 -0.01
CA THR A 157 -32.96 -6.57 1.15
C THR A 157 -33.28 -7.75 2.05
N ARG A 158 -32.54 -7.87 3.15
CA ARG A 158 -32.76 -8.91 4.15
C ARG A 158 -34.11 -8.55 4.77
N ALA A 159 -35.17 -9.21 4.32
CA ALA A 159 -36.49 -9.08 4.91
C ALA A 159 -36.34 -9.29 6.42
N THR A 160 -36.69 -8.25 7.18
CA THR A 160 -36.70 -8.24 8.63
C THR A 160 -37.52 -9.42 9.13
N ALA A 161 -36.88 -10.30 9.90
CA ALA A 161 -37.57 -11.38 10.60
C ALA A 161 -38.65 -10.77 11.53
N PRO A 162 -39.84 -11.40 11.65
CA PRO A 162 -40.90 -10.90 12.52
C PRO A 162 -40.49 -10.97 14.01
N PRO A 163 -40.97 -10.02 14.85
CA PRO A 163 -40.58 -9.93 16.24
C PRO A 163 -41.11 -11.12 17.04
N ARG A 164 -40.21 -11.81 17.76
CA ARG A 164 -40.55 -12.90 18.67
C ARG A 164 -41.05 -12.30 20.00
N ALA A 165 -42.28 -12.62 20.37
CA ALA A 165 -42.90 -12.22 21.65
C ALA A 165 -42.15 -12.81 22.86
N PRO A 166 -42.12 -12.13 24.03
CA PRO A 166 -41.46 -12.62 25.24
C PRO A 166 -42.46 -13.30 26.19
N ALA A 167 -42.09 -14.47 26.73
CA ALA A 167 -42.64 -15.10 27.94
C ALA A 167 -41.80 -16.37 28.22
N ALA A 168 -41.43 -16.77 29.44
CA ALA A 168 -41.66 -16.24 30.77
C ALA A 168 -40.54 -16.72 31.70
N ASP A 169 -40.27 -15.88 32.69
CA ASP A 169 -39.32 -15.99 33.78
C ASP A 169 -39.82 -16.98 34.85
N HIS A 170 -39.00 -17.93 35.29
CA HIS A 170 -39.27 -18.82 36.43
C HIS A 170 -38.08 -18.79 37.38
N GLY A 171 -38.15 -17.94 38.41
CA GLY A 171 -37.16 -17.95 39.47
C GLY A 171 -37.45 -16.96 40.60
N SER A 172 -38.25 -17.38 41.59
CA SER A 172 -38.13 -16.99 43.02
C SER A 172 -39.35 -17.48 43.81
N PRO A 173 -39.20 -17.90 45.08
CA PRO A 173 -39.21 -16.96 46.23
C PRO A 173 -38.28 -17.42 47.39
N ARG A 174 -37.93 -16.69 48.48
CA ARG A 174 -38.12 -15.33 48.99
C ARG A 174 -37.50 -15.26 50.42
N ARG A 175 -36.58 -14.29 50.66
CA ARG A 175 -36.42 -13.42 51.87
C ARG A 175 -36.04 -14.01 53.27
N PRO A 176 -35.87 -13.16 54.32
CA PRO A 176 -35.25 -11.80 54.41
C PRO A 176 -34.40 -11.60 55.70
N HIS A 177 -33.50 -10.60 55.76
CA HIS A 177 -33.54 -9.49 56.75
C HIS A 177 -32.41 -8.45 56.50
N LEU A 178 -32.63 -7.26 57.03
CA LEU A 178 -32.16 -5.93 56.60
C LEU A 178 -31.36 -5.26 57.76
N PRO A 179 -30.93 -4.00 57.66
CA PRO A 179 -29.54 -3.50 57.66
C PRO A 179 -29.08 -2.90 59.01
N LEU A 180 -27.84 -2.39 59.11
CA LEU A 180 -27.58 -1.10 59.77
C LEU A 180 -26.19 -0.52 59.42
N THR A 181 -26.22 0.68 58.83
CA THR A 181 -25.27 1.82 58.89
C THR A 181 -23.96 1.69 59.68
N ARG A 182 -22.83 2.20 59.16
CA ARG A 182 -22.29 3.58 59.40
C ARG A 182 -20.89 3.73 58.79
N ASN A 183 -20.63 4.88 58.16
CA ASN A 183 -19.32 5.31 57.66
C ASN A 183 -18.51 6.02 58.80
N PRO A 184 -17.28 6.53 58.56
CA PRO A 184 -16.01 6.34 59.31
C PRO A 184 -15.80 7.46 60.39
N PRO A 185 -14.65 7.72 61.10
CA PRO A 185 -13.28 7.93 60.59
C PRO A 185 -12.08 7.67 61.58
N VAL A 186 -10.87 8.07 61.12
CA VAL A 186 -9.76 8.74 61.86
C VAL A 186 -8.47 7.97 62.28
N ALA A 187 -7.36 8.64 61.89
CA ALA A 187 -5.99 8.71 62.43
C ALA A 187 -4.98 7.55 62.25
N GLY A 188 -3.80 7.92 61.72
CA GLY A 188 -2.56 7.13 61.69
C GLY A 188 -1.91 6.97 63.08
N PRO A 189 -0.59 6.66 63.22
CA PRO A 189 0.53 7.12 62.39
C PRO A 189 1.62 6.08 62.04
N GLN A 190 2.60 6.59 61.28
CA GLN A 190 3.94 6.10 60.92
C GLN A 190 4.63 5.08 61.84
N LYS A 191 5.44 4.20 61.21
CA LYS A 191 6.84 3.99 61.62
C LYS A 191 7.71 3.54 60.44
N VAL A 192 8.70 4.37 60.11
CA VAL A 192 9.91 4.01 59.34
C VAL A 192 10.98 3.59 60.36
N PRO A 193 11.90 2.68 60.01
CA PRO A 193 13.29 3.10 60.10
C PRO A 193 14.12 2.71 58.87
N ALA A 194 15.09 3.58 58.62
CA ALA A 194 16.10 3.51 57.58
C ALA A 194 17.40 2.90 58.14
N THR A 195 18.07 2.11 57.30
CA THR A 195 19.53 1.93 57.22
C THR A 195 19.78 1.12 55.94
N GLY A 196 20.50 1.54 54.90
CA GLY A 196 21.59 2.50 54.82
C GLY A 196 22.83 1.76 54.31
N ARG A 197 23.20 1.93 53.04
CA ARG A 197 24.61 2.15 52.61
C ARG A 197 24.75 2.41 51.10
N MET A 198 25.10 3.67 50.81
CA MET A 198 25.84 4.16 49.65
C MET A 198 27.23 3.48 49.59
N SER A 199 27.65 2.99 48.43
CA SER A 199 28.47 3.65 47.40
C SER A 199 29.95 3.80 47.76
N THR A 200 30.82 3.36 46.86
CA THR A 200 31.91 4.16 46.26
C THR A 200 32.39 3.46 44.98
N PRO A 201 32.57 4.19 43.87
CA PRO A 201 33.39 3.77 42.74
C PRO A 201 34.73 4.53 42.72
N SER A 202 35.69 4.02 41.95
CA SER A 202 36.82 4.75 41.38
C SER A 202 36.82 4.53 39.87
#